data_AF-A0A8T0JRM7-F1
#
_entry.id   AF-A0A8T0JRM7-F1
#
_cell.length_a   1.000
_cell.length_b   1.000
_cell.length_c   1.000
_cell.angle_alpha   90.00
_cell.angle_beta   90.00
_cell.angle_gamma   90.00
#
_symmetry.space_group_name_H-M   'P 1'
#
loop_
_entity.id
_entity.type
_entity.pdbx_description
1 polymer ?
#
loop_
_entity_poly.entity_id
_entity_poly.type
_entity_poly.pdbx_seq_one_letter_code
_entity_poly.pdbx_strand_id
1 'polypeptide(L)'
;MNEDENEERVFEMGVVIPRRVIQEKDESCDCAHVLVKEFEKVGFEVERVIGIADEFIKLAAPLETLGRAAAELQIKKRTHIGMDLLFEVEEVEAFVKQPDGSIFSWCERFQCYCHLIYGIVNNSKSAKVLKFDGKEVNWEIGENLILKLESENIVKQVFPLHDEKKRKKLLSSWALHWWHFTNQPIDEIYTYYGAKIAIYFAFLGMYTRWLLFPAAFGLTLQLIDFGSLKLVVLPVFFVMVILWAIMFSQFWKRKNSALLARWPISSVDITDGGYKITGRKESSWQPPMELMKVLESDRIKEKEAFQKSEWLGRFMRFRNDAFIIFSIICLQLPFELAYAHLYEILDSDIIKFVLTAVYLFAIQCITKMGGKVSVKLIMKENNENTEKRADSLVYKTYIGIFYHALLHRNFSTLRQVLIQRLLLSEVAEKKNSIVYVLENLLENSLPYLKYTYKKYRVRHKKRATGEAREKIQFTSRVEKEYLKPPYSASIGEDLEDGLFDDFLELALQFGMILMFACAFPPAFVFAAVNNIMEIRTDALKLLAILRRPVPRAAATVGAWLNIFQEPAWVRATRAKRNTQAQDMCSKKLLRTISGVDRNFGEKKLN
;
A
#
# COMPACT_ATOMS: atom_id res chain seq x y z
N MET A 1 -25.32 -31.52 -21.84
CA MET A 1 -25.56 -30.10 -21.56
C MET A 1 -24.20 -29.46 -21.55
N ASN A 2 -23.74 -29.04 -22.73
CA ASN A 2 -22.51 -28.29 -22.91
C ASN A 2 -22.95 -26.83 -22.92
N GLU A 3 -22.75 -26.12 -21.81
CA GLU A 3 -22.74 -24.67 -21.82
C GLU A 3 -21.29 -24.23 -22.03
N ASP A 4 -21.09 -23.46 -23.08
CA ASP A 4 -19.81 -22.93 -23.53
C ASP A 4 -19.08 -22.16 -22.41
N GLU A 5 -18.04 -22.76 -21.84
CA GLU A 5 -16.95 -22.02 -21.18
C GLU A 5 -16.08 -21.35 -22.26
N ASN A 6 -16.63 -20.33 -22.93
CA ASN A 6 -15.78 -19.27 -23.45
C ASN A 6 -15.19 -18.58 -22.21
N GLU A 7 -13.98 -18.95 -21.80
CA GLU A 7 -13.16 -18.15 -20.89
C GLU A 7 -13.06 -16.73 -21.46
N GLU A 8 -13.94 -15.86 -20.98
CA GLU A 8 -14.05 -14.49 -21.48
C GLU A 8 -12.73 -13.78 -21.19
N ARG A 9 -12.03 -13.35 -22.24
CA ARG A 9 -10.69 -12.73 -22.18
C ARG A 9 -10.65 -11.61 -21.14
N VAL A 10 -9.82 -11.77 -20.10
CA VAL A 10 -9.67 -10.76 -19.04
C VAL A 10 -8.42 -9.93 -19.30
N PHE A 11 -8.62 -8.68 -19.71
CA PHE A 11 -7.53 -7.71 -19.84
C PHE A 11 -7.16 -7.11 -18.48
N GLU A 12 -5.90 -7.22 -18.11
CA GLU A 12 -5.42 -6.85 -16.77
C GLU A 12 -4.48 -5.65 -16.75
N MET A 13 -3.86 -5.32 -17.89
CA MET A 13 -2.91 -4.21 -18.02
C MET A 13 -3.30 -3.30 -19.18
N GLY A 14 -3.04 -2.01 -19.03
CA GLY A 14 -3.30 -0.98 -20.04
C GLY A 14 -2.07 -0.11 -20.28
N VAL A 15 -1.75 0.13 -21.55
CA VAL A 15 -0.69 1.05 -21.99
C VAL A 15 -1.32 2.25 -22.65
N VAL A 16 -0.88 3.46 -22.28
CA VAL A 16 -1.42 4.73 -22.80
C VAL A 16 -0.43 5.39 -23.74
N ILE A 17 -0.91 5.69 -24.94
CA ILE A 17 -0.18 6.39 -26.00
C ILE A 17 -0.98 7.64 -26.38
N PRO A 18 -0.35 8.82 -26.59
CA PRO A 18 -1.06 9.99 -27.11
C PRO A 18 -1.75 9.67 -28.44
N ARG A 19 -2.95 10.21 -28.67
CA ARG A 19 -3.63 10.05 -29.95
C ARG A 19 -2.91 10.87 -31.02
N ARG A 20 -2.72 10.24 -32.20
CA ARG A 20 -2.06 10.88 -33.35
C ARG A 20 -2.84 12.06 -33.90
N VAL A 21 -2.09 12.97 -34.50
CA VAL A 21 -2.62 14.09 -35.29
C VAL A 21 -2.34 13.90 -36.78
N ILE A 22 -1.27 13.18 -37.15
CA ILE A 22 -0.84 12.99 -38.55
C ILE A 22 -1.01 11.51 -38.95
N GLN A 23 -1.67 11.24 -40.08
CA GLN A 23 -1.66 9.91 -40.71
C GLN A 23 -0.37 9.76 -41.52
N GLU A 24 0.55 8.92 -41.06
CA GLU A 24 1.76 8.56 -41.80
C GLU A 24 1.44 7.53 -42.89
N LYS A 25 2.11 7.61 -44.04
CA LYS A 25 1.87 6.74 -45.21
C LYS A 25 2.32 5.29 -45.01
N ASP A 26 3.11 5.00 -43.98
CA ASP A 26 3.74 3.71 -43.75
C ASP A 26 3.40 3.20 -42.34
N GLU A 27 2.30 2.47 -42.23
CA GLU A 27 1.81 1.90 -40.96
C GLU A 27 2.79 0.87 -40.35
N SER A 28 3.79 0.41 -41.11
CA SER A 28 4.74 -0.62 -40.67
C SER A 28 5.78 -0.13 -39.66
N CYS A 29 6.15 1.15 -39.72
CA CYS A 29 7.16 1.79 -38.86
C CYS A 29 6.57 2.58 -37.67
N ASP A 30 5.25 2.58 -37.57
CA ASP A 30 4.51 3.29 -36.55
C ASP A 30 4.73 2.70 -35.16
N CYS A 31 5.09 3.56 -34.18
CA CYS A 31 5.33 3.17 -32.79
C CYS A 31 4.19 2.32 -32.18
N ALA A 32 2.92 2.67 -32.42
CA ALA A 32 1.82 1.92 -31.80
C ALA A 32 1.63 0.54 -32.44
N HIS A 33 1.79 0.45 -33.76
CA HIS A 33 1.73 -0.82 -34.48
C HIS A 33 2.90 -1.74 -34.14
N VAL A 34 4.11 -1.18 -34.04
CA VAL A 34 5.30 -1.91 -33.59
C VAL A 34 5.10 -2.41 -32.18
N LEU A 35 4.57 -1.60 -31.26
CA LEU A 35 4.24 -2.03 -29.89
C LEU A 35 3.28 -3.22 -29.88
N VAL A 36 2.17 -3.15 -30.62
CA VAL A 36 1.21 -4.27 -30.71
C VAL A 36 1.90 -5.53 -31.23
N LYS A 37 2.67 -5.44 -32.31
CA LYS A 37 3.41 -6.58 -32.86
C LYS A 37 4.42 -7.17 -31.89
N GLU A 38 5.18 -6.34 -31.17
CA GLU A 38 6.15 -6.85 -30.20
C GLU A 38 5.45 -7.47 -28.98
N PHE A 39 4.31 -6.94 -28.53
CA PHE A 39 3.50 -7.58 -27.49
C PHE A 39 2.93 -8.94 -27.93
N GLU A 40 2.41 -9.03 -29.15
CA GLU A 40 1.91 -10.30 -29.72
C GLU A 40 3.02 -11.34 -29.84
N LYS A 41 4.25 -10.94 -30.22
CA LYS A 41 5.42 -11.84 -30.29
C LYS A 41 5.81 -12.41 -28.93
N VAL A 42 5.66 -11.64 -27.86
CA VAL A 42 5.91 -12.09 -26.48
C VAL A 42 4.84 -13.09 -26.02
N GLY A 43 3.69 -13.14 -26.69
CA GLY A 43 2.57 -14.02 -26.36
C GLY A 43 1.47 -13.33 -25.55
N PHE A 44 1.36 -12.00 -25.63
CA PHE A 44 0.20 -11.27 -25.12
C PHE A 44 -0.95 -11.29 -26.12
N GLU A 45 -2.17 -11.38 -25.61
CA GLU A 45 -3.38 -11.01 -26.34
C GLU A 45 -3.60 -9.51 -26.21
N VAL A 46 -3.70 -8.82 -27.34
CA VAL A 46 -3.69 -7.36 -27.41
C VAL A 46 -5.00 -6.84 -27.99
N GLU A 47 -5.61 -5.85 -27.34
CA GLU A 47 -6.76 -5.11 -27.87
C GLU A 47 -6.45 -3.61 -27.94
N ARG A 48 -6.43 -3.07 -29.15
CA ARG A 48 -6.23 -1.64 -29.41
C ARG A 48 -7.56 -0.89 -29.31
N VAL A 49 -7.60 0.16 -28.50
CA VAL A 49 -8.79 0.97 -28.26
C VAL A 49 -8.47 2.45 -28.43
N ILE A 50 -9.12 3.07 -29.40
CA ILE A 50 -8.95 4.50 -29.69
C ILE A 50 -9.84 5.31 -28.74
N GLY A 51 -9.23 6.11 -27.86
CA GLY A 51 -9.93 7.05 -26.96
C GLY A 51 -10.07 8.44 -27.57
N ILE A 52 -10.58 9.40 -26.77
CA ILE A 52 -10.83 10.77 -27.24
C ILE A 52 -9.52 11.55 -27.40
N ALA A 53 -8.70 11.55 -26.35
CA ALA A 53 -7.43 12.27 -26.30
C ALA A 53 -6.22 11.36 -26.48
N ASP A 54 -6.36 10.10 -26.06
CA ASP A 54 -5.29 9.11 -25.98
C ASP A 54 -5.76 7.79 -26.59
N GLU A 55 -4.82 7.03 -27.11
CA GLU A 55 -4.98 5.67 -27.56
C GLU A 55 -4.56 4.70 -26.45
N PHE A 56 -5.29 3.59 -26.31
CA PHE A 56 -5.11 2.62 -25.25
C PHE A 56 -4.86 1.23 -25.83
N ILE A 57 -3.86 0.54 -25.32
CA ILE A 57 -3.59 -0.86 -25.65
C ILE A 57 -3.89 -1.68 -24.39
N LYS A 58 -4.85 -2.60 -24.46
CA LYS A 58 -5.13 -3.55 -23.40
C LYS A 58 -4.33 -4.82 -23.62
N LEU A 59 -3.80 -5.37 -22.53
CA LEU A 59 -2.99 -6.58 -22.54
C LEU A 59 -3.63 -7.64 -21.64
N ALA A 60 -3.75 -8.85 -22.17
CA ALA A 60 -4.06 -10.08 -21.44
C ALA A 60 -2.96 -11.11 -21.71
N ALA A 61 -2.60 -11.88 -20.69
CA ALA A 61 -1.60 -12.93 -20.81
C ALA A 61 -2.25 -14.29 -20.49
N PRO A 62 -2.15 -15.27 -21.40
CA PRO A 62 -2.58 -16.63 -21.12
C PRO A 62 -1.67 -17.28 -20.06
N LEU A 63 -2.15 -18.38 -19.47
CA LEU A 63 -1.44 -19.06 -18.39
C LEU A 63 -0.04 -19.55 -18.82
N GLU A 64 0.13 -19.98 -20.06
CA GLU A 64 1.42 -20.42 -20.61
C GLU A 64 2.46 -19.29 -20.63
N THR A 65 2.06 -18.10 -21.09
CA THR A 65 2.94 -16.91 -21.13
C THR A 65 3.31 -16.47 -19.73
N LEU A 66 2.34 -16.45 -18.80
CA LEU A 66 2.60 -16.16 -17.38
C LEU A 66 3.50 -17.22 -16.73
N GLY A 67 3.30 -18.49 -17.07
CA GLY A 67 4.09 -19.58 -16.54
C GLY A 67 5.55 -19.53 -16.98
N ARG A 68 5.81 -19.17 -18.24
CA ARG A 68 7.16 -18.92 -18.76
C ARG A 68 7.84 -17.76 -18.01
N ALA A 69 7.14 -16.64 -17.87
CA ALA A 69 7.66 -15.49 -17.14
C ALA A 69 7.94 -15.82 -15.66
N ALA A 70 7.08 -16.61 -15.03
CA ALA A 70 7.25 -17.05 -13.65
C ALA A 70 8.49 -17.95 -13.47
N ALA A 71 8.77 -18.82 -14.44
CA ALA A 71 9.96 -19.65 -14.45
C ALA A 71 11.23 -18.79 -14.64
N GLU A 72 11.21 -17.81 -15.56
CA GLU A 72 12.31 -16.85 -15.76
C GLU A 72 12.59 -16.00 -14.51
N LEU A 73 11.53 -15.58 -13.82
CA LEU A 73 11.59 -14.85 -12.55
C LEU A 73 11.93 -15.75 -11.34
N GLN A 74 12.07 -17.06 -11.53
CA GLN A 74 12.35 -18.04 -10.48
C GLN A 74 11.36 -17.93 -9.30
N ILE A 75 10.07 -17.75 -9.60
CA ILE A 75 9.04 -17.61 -8.57
C ILE A 75 8.91 -18.94 -7.82
N LYS A 76 9.08 -18.88 -6.49
CA LYS A 76 8.87 -20.03 -5.61
C LYS A 76 7.42 -20.12 -5.17
N LYS A 77 6.81 -21.29 -5.28
CA LYS A 77 5.44 -21.56 -4.87
C LYS A 77 5.36 -22.76 -3.95
N ARG A 78 4.35 -22.73 -3.08
CA ARG A 78 4.08 -23.82 -2.14
C ARG A 78 3.41 -24.99 -2.86
N THR A 79 3.96 -26.17 -2.69
CA THR A 79 3.36 -27.43 -3.13
C THR A 79 2.34 -27.95 -2.13
N HIS A 80 1.48 -28.89 -2.54
CA HIS A 80 0.55 -29.58 -1.64
C HIS A 80 1.25 -30.31 -0.47
N ILE A 81 2.54 -30.61 -0.62
CA ILE A 81 3.40 -31.24 0.40
C ILE A 81 3.88 -30.20 1.45
N GLY A 82 3.68 -28.91 1.19
CA GLY A 82 4.07 -27.81 2.07
C GLY A 82 5.50 -27.31 1.87
N MET A 83 6.20 -27.77 0.83
CA MET A 83 7.51 -27.27 0.42
C MET A 83 7.37 -26.14 -0.60
N ASP A 84 8.20 -25.11 -0.47
CA ASP A 84 8.27 -24.01 -1.43
C ASP A 84 9.31 -24.36 -2.51
N LEU A 85 8.85 -24.68 -3.72
CA LEU A 85 9.68 -25.08 -4.88
C LEU A 85 9.60 -24.03 -5.99
N LEU A 86 10.58 -24.00 -6.89
CA LEU A 86 10.53 -23.16 -8.08
C LEU A 86 9.35 -23.60 -8.96
N PHE A 87 8.65 -22.62 -9.51
CA PHE A 87 7.51 -22.89 -10.37
C PHE A 87 7.97 -23.41 -11.72
N GLU A 88 7.45 -24.57 -12.11
CA GLU A 88 7.61 -25.16 -13.42
C GLU A 88 6.23 -25.38 -14.06
N VAL A 89 6.08 -25.01 -15.33
CA VAL A 89 4.79 -25.05 -16.05
C VAL A 89 4.27 -26.48 -16.20
N GLU A 90 5.17 -27.45 -16.29
CA GLU A 90 4.86 -28.87 -16.48
C GLU A 90 4.26 -29.51 -15.21
N GLU A 91 4.61 -28.99 -14.03
CA GLU A 91 4.18 -29.53 -12.73
C GLU A 91 3.11 -28.68 -12.03
N VAL A 92 2.30 -27.94 -12.79
CA VAL A 92 1.29 -27.01 -12.26
C VAL A 92 0.36 -27.63 -11.22
N GLU A 93 0.01 -28.92 -11.36
CA GLU A 93 -0.88 -29.64 -10.45
C GLU A 93 -0.28 -29.90 -9.06
N ALA A 94 1.05 -29.87 -8.94
CA ALA A 94 1.73 -30.06 -7.65
C ALA A 94 1.61 -28.85 -6.72
N PHE A 95 1.30 -27.67 -7.28
CA PHE A 95 1.28 -26.40 -6.57
C PHE A 95 -0.11 -26.05 -5.99
N VAL A 96 -0.09 -25.46 -4.79
CA VAL A 96 -1.31 -25.00 -4.12
C VAL A 96 -1.93 -23.85 -4.91
N LYS A 97 -3.20 -24.03 -5.30
CA LYS A 97 -4.02 -23.00 -5.96
C LYS A 97 -4.52 -21.96 -4.95
N GLN A 98 -4.74 -20.76 -5.43
CA GLN A 98 -5.33 -19.65 -4.71
C GLN A 98 -6.83 -19.90 -4.42
N PRO A 99 -7.46 -19.14 -3.51
CA PRO A 99 -8.88 -19.32 -3.17
C PRO A 99 -9.86 -19.17 -4.34
N ASP A 100 -9.46 -18.47 -5.40
CA ASP A 100 -10.26 -18.31 -6.63
C ASP A 100 -10.00 -19.41 -7.68
N GLY A 101 -9.18 -20.42 -7.34
CA GLY A 101 -8.77 -21.49 -8.24
C GLY A 101 -7.59 -21.13 -9.14
N SER A 102 -7.14 -19.87 -9.15
CA SER A 102 -5.98 -19.46 -9.94
C SER A 102 -4.68 -19.97 -9.34
N ILE A 103 -3.66 -20.23 -10.17
CA ILE A 103 -2.34 -20.62 -9.65
C ILE A 103 -1.63 -19.37 -9.11
N PHE A 104 -1.64 -18.28 -9.86
CA PHE A 104 -0.89 -17.07 -9.55
C PHE A 104 -1.70 -16.02 -8.81
N SER A 105 -1.13 -15.49 -7.72
CA SER A 105 -1.70 -14.32 -7.05
C SER A 105 -1.65 -13.09 -7.97
N TRP A 106 -2.49 -12.09 -7.71
CA TRP A 106 -2.45 -10.84 -8.50
C TRP A 106 -1.07 -10.17 -8.48
N CYS A 107 -0.34 -10.25 -7.36
CA CYS A 107 1.02 -9.70 -7.27
C CYS A 107 2.00 -10.44 -8.18
N GLU A 108 1.96 -11.77 -8.19
CA GLU A 108 2.81 -12.60 -9.06
C GLU A 108 2.51 -12.36 -10.53
N ARG A 109 1.22 -12.29 -10.90
CA ARG A 109 0.80 -11.97 -12.27
C ARG A 109 1.30 -10.60 -12.69
N PHE A 110 1.11 -9.59 -11.84
CA PHE A 110 1.59 -8.24 -12.11
C PHE A 110 3.12 -8.19 -12.31
N GLN A 111 3.89 -8.93 -11.51
CA GLN A 111 5.33 -9.08 -11.71
C GLN A 111 5.68 -9.72 -13.06
N CYS A 112 4.97 -10.78 -13.43
CA CYS A 112 5.14 -11.43 -14.74
C CYS A 112 4.83 -10.44 -15.89
N TYR A 113 3.72 -9.69 -15.81
CA TYR A 113 3.40 -8.66 -16.79
C TYR A 113 4.51 -7.61 -16.88
N CYS A 114 5.00 -7.10 -15.75
CA CYS A 114 6.08 -6.11 -15.75
C CYS A 114 7.37 -6.66 -16.37
N HIS A 115 7.77 -7.88 -16.00
CA HIS A 115 8.94 -8.56 -16.57
C HIS A 115 8.83 -8.72 -18.09
N LEU A 116 7.67 -9.18 -18.56
CA LEU A 116 7.42 -9.37 -19.99
C LEU A 116 7.33 -8.04 -20.77
N ILE A 117 6.69 -7.01 -20.21
CA ILE A 117 6.53 -5.69 -20.86
C ILE A 117 7.86 -4.95 -20.94
N TYR A 118 8.61 -4.92 -19.84
CA TYR A 118 9.89 -4.23 -19.75
C TYR A 118 11.08 -5.06 -20.24
N GLY A 119 10.89 -6.37 -20.46
CA GLY A 119 11.88 -7.27 -21.08
C GLY A 119 11.92 -7.22 -22.61
N ILE A 120 11.06 -6.41 -23.25
CA ILE A 120 11.03 -6.27 -24.72
C ILE A 120 12.25 -5.47 -25.18
N VAL A 121 13.25 -6.19 -25.69
CA VAL A 121 14.50 -5.65 -26.22
C VAL A 121 14.60 -5.80 -27.74
N ASN A 122 15.37 -4.92 -28.39
CA ASN A 122 15.61 -5.05 -29.81
C ASN A 122 16.55 -6.22 -30.09
N ASN A 123 15.99 -7.35 -30.52
CA ASN A 123 16.73 -8.54 -30.94
C ASN A 123 17.08 -8.53 -32.44
N SER A 124 16.81 -7.43 -33.15
CA SER A 124 17.08 -7.32 -34.59
C SER A 124 18.57 -7.08 -34.86
N LYS A 125 19.05 -7.49 -36.05
CA LYS A 125 20.45 -7.28 -36.48
C LYS A 125 20.81 -5.80 -36.74
N SER A 126 19.81 -4.90 -36.76
CA SER A 126 19.98 -3.47 -37.00
C SER A 126 19.03 -2.64 -36.12
N ALA A 127 19.38 -1.37 -35.91
CA ALA A 127 18.49 -0.40 -35.28
C ALA A 127 17.20 -0.24 -36.12
N LYS A 128 16.06 -0.16 -35.44
CA LYS A 128 14.76 0.14 -36.07
C LYS A 128 14.44 1.61 -35.86
N VAL A 129 14.00 2.30 -36.92
CA VAL A 129 13.50 3.66 -36.81
C VAL A 129 12.01 3.59 -36.59
N LEU A 130 11.55 4.06 -35.44
CA LEU A 130 10.15 4.16 -35.08
C LEU A 130 9.66 5.57 -35.38
N LYS A 131 8.46 5.71 -35.95
CA LYS A 131 7.89 7.02 -36.28
C LYS A 131 6.64 7.28 -35.44
N PHE A 132 6.56 8.49 -34.88
CA PHE A 132 5.40 8.95 -34.12
C PHE A 132 5.19 10.46 -34.34
N ASP A 133 4.06 10.83 -34.96
CA ASP A 133 3.70 12.22 -35.28
C ASP A 133 4.85 13.02 -35.93
N GLY A 134 5.58 12.41 -36.87
CA GLY A 134 6.72 13.04 -37.56
C GLY A 134 8.04 13.10 -36.75
N LYS A 135 8.06 12.57 -35.51
CA LYS A 135 9.29 12.35 -34.74
C LYS A 135 9.83 10.95 -35.03
N GLU A 136 11.11 10.88 -35.38
CA GLU A 136 11.83 9.61 -35.56
C GLU A 136 12.56 9.23 -34.26
N VAL A 137 12.29 8.04 -33.75
CA VAL A 137 12.94 7.47 -32.56
C VAL A 137 13.72 6.23 -32.99
N ASN A 138 15.04 6.28 -32.83
CA ASN A 138 15.90 5.15 -33.11
C ASN A 138 15.89 4.19 -31.92
N TRP A 139 15.52 2.93 -32.18
CA TRP A 139 15.54 1.85 -31.21
C TRP A 139 16.78 0.99 -31.42
N GLU A 140 17.76 1.13 -30.52
CA GLU A 140 19.07 0.48 -30.62
C GLU A 140 19.04 -0.99 -30.17
N ILE A 141 20.08 -1.74 -30.55
CA ILE A 141 20.19 -3.18 -30.25
C ILE A 141 20.33 -3.39 -28.73
N GLY A 142 19.50 -4.25 -28.16
CA GLY A 142 19.49 -4.53 -26.71
C GLY A 142 18.85 -3.45 -25.83
N GLU A 143 18.31 -2.37 -26.41
CA GLU A 143 17.58 -1.33 -25.67
C GLU A 143 16.13 -1.77 -25.40
N ASN A 144 15.59 -1.44 -24.23
CA ASN A 144 14.20 -1.73 -23.86
C ASN A 144 13.23 -0.77 -24.55
N LEU A 145 12.27 -1.33 -25.29
CA LEU A 145 11.32 -0.55 -26.10
C LEU A 145 10.48 0.41 -25.25
N ILE A 146 9.88 -0.09 -24.16
CA ILE A 146 8.96 0.70 -23.32
C ILE A 146 9.70 1.82 -22.60
N LEU A 147 10.88 1.54 -22.01
CA LEU A 147 11.67 2.58 -21.33
C LEU A 147 12.09 3.70 -22.29
N LYS A 148 12.46 3.34 -23.53
CA LYS A 148 12.79 4.32 -24.56
C LYS A 148 11.58 5.17 -24.90
N LEU A 149 10.41 4.57 -25.13
CA LEU A 149 9.19 5.30 -25.46
C LEU A 149 8.64 6.13 -24.29
N GLU A 150 8.83 5.70 -23.05
CA GLU A 150 8.53 6.50 -21.84
C GLU A 150 9.46 7.72 -21.75
N SER A 151 10.76 7.55 -22.00
CA SER A 151 11.73 8.66 -22.00
C SER A 151 11.43 9.72 -23.06
N GLU A 152 10.88 9.30 -24.20
CA GLU A 152 10.48 10.18 -25.29
C GLU A 152 9.05 10.74 -25.13
N ASN A 153 8.36 10.43 -24.03
CA ASN A 153 6.96 10.77 -23.72
C ASN A 153 5.93 10.25 -24.76
N ILE A 154 6.26 9.19 -25.50
CA ILE A 154 5.35 8.52 -26.43
C ILE A 154 4.48 7.51 -25.68
N VAL A 155 5.03 6.80 -24.70
CA VAL A 155 4.23 6.04 -23.74
C VAL A 155 4.07 6.89 -22.49
N LYS A 156 2.83 7.24 -22.12
CA LYS A 156 2.59 8.08 -20.93
C LYS A 156 2.70 7.26 -19.65
N GLN A 157 2.10 6.08 -19.66
CA GLN A 157 1.98 5.23 -18.48
C GLN A 157 1.53 3.82 -18.85
N VAL A 158 2.07 2.83 -18.15
CA VAL A 158 1.52 1.47 -18.03
C VAL A 158 0.80 1.37 -16.68
N PHE A 159 -0.44 0.90 -16.66
CA PHE A 159 -1.23 0.81 -15.43
C PHE A 159 -2.13 -0.44 -15.41
N PRO A 160 -2.42 -1.00 -14.22
CA PRO A 160 -3.32 -2.13 -14.10
C PRO A 160 -4.78 -1.71 -14.34
N LEU A 161 -5.53 -2.58 -15.00
CA LEU A 161 -6.95 -2.42 -15.30
C LEU A 161 -7.81 -3.22 -14.32
N HIS A 162 -9.01 -2.71 -14.06
CA HIS A 162 -10.02 -3.42 -13.28
C HIS A 162 -10.72 -4.51 -14.09
N ASP A 163 -10.75 -5.73 -13.57
CA ASP A 163 -11.65 -6.78 -14.05
C ASP A 163 -13.09 -6.44 -13.64
N GLU A 164 -13.94 -6.28 -14.65
CA GLU A 164 -15.29 -5.78 -14.51
C GLU A 164 -16.27 -6.72 -13.85
N LYS A 165 -16.10 -8.03 -14.04
CA LYS A 165 -16.96 -9.03 -13.43
C LYS A 165 -16.67 -9.11 -11.94
N LYS A 166 -15.39 -9.29 -11.58
CA LYS A 166 -14.94 -9.34 -10.19
C LYS A 166 -15.25 -8.02 -9.45
N ARG A 167 -15.04 -6.86 -10.09
CA ARG A 167 -15.35 -5.56 -9.47
C ARG A 167 -16.83 -5.38 -9.17
N LYS A 168 -17.73 -5.73 -10.10
CA LYS A 168 -19.18 -5.62 -9.88
C LYS A 168 -19.65 -6.57 -8.78
N LYS A 169 -19.12 -7.79 -8.76
CA LYS A 169 -19.38 -8.77 -7.69
C LYS A 169 -18.97 -8.19 -6.32
N LEU A 170 -17.76 -7.65 -6.19
CA LEU A 170 -17.28 -7.01 -4.97
C LEU A 170 -18.11 -5.78 -4.59
N LEU A 171 -18.49 -4.95 -5.56
CA LEU A 171 -19.31 -3.77 -5.30
C LEU A 171 -20.66 -4.14 -4.69
N SER A 172 -21.33 -5.16 -5.23
CA SER A 172 -22.64 -5.60 -4.72
C SER A 172 -22.55 -6.38 -3.41
N SER A 173 -21.54 -7.23 -3.23
CA SER A 173 -21.43 -8.13 -2.06
C SER A 173 -20.78 -7.47 -0.85
N TRP A 174 -19.94 -6.46 -1.07
CA TRP A 174 -19.12 -5.86 -0.02
C TRP A 174 -19.40 -4.37 0.17
N ALA A 175 -19.24 -3.55 -0.86
CA ALA A 175 -19.33 -2.09 -0.68
C ALA A 175 -20.78 -1.59 -0.46
N LEU A 176 -21.75 -2.16 -1.19
CA LEU A 176 -23.17 -1.77 -1.11
C LEU A 176 -24.00 -2.63 -0.15
N HIS A 177 -23.39 -3.63 0.49
CA HIS A 177 -24.10 -4.55 1.37
C HIS A 177 -24.09 -4.07 2.83
N TRP A 178 -25.06 -3.23 3.20
CA TRP A 178 -25.11 -2.56 4.51
C TRP A 178 -25.57 -3.46 5.68
N TRP A 179 -26.22 -4.59 5.40
CA TRP A 179 -26.80 -5.45 6.45
C TRP A 179 -25.75 -6.17 7.31
N HIS A 180 -24.55 -6.39 6.77
CA HIS A 180 -23.48 -7.09 7.47
C HIS A 180 -22.39 -6.12 7.96
N PHE A 181 -22.63 -5.43 9.08
CA PHE A 181 -21.80 -4.33 9.59
C PHE A 181 -20.27 -4.57 9.59
N THR A 182 -19.81 -5.79 9.88
CA THR A 182 -18.36 -6.08 9.99
C THR A 182 -17.89 -7.29 9.20
N ASN A 183 -18.76 -8.05 8.53
CA ASN A 183 -18.35 -9.18 7.70
C ASN A 183 -17.89 -8.66 6.34
N GLN A 184 -16.67 -9.03 5.97
CA GLN A 184 -16.01 -8.60 4.74
C GLN A 184 -15.44 -9.83 4.02
N PRO A 185 -15.55 -9.93 2.68
CA PRO A 185 -15.03 -11.04 1.91
C PRO A 185 -13.52 -10.88 1.69
N ILE A 186 -12.73 -11.10 2.74
CA ILE A 186 -11.28 -10.83 2.73
C ILE A 186 -10.55 -11.62 1.63
N ASP A 187 -10.95 -12.86 1.34
CA ASP A 187 -10.28 -13.67 0.31
C ASP A 187 -10.53 -13.14 -1.10
N GLU A 188 -11.74 -12.65 -1.38
CA GLU A 188 -12.02 -12.03 -2.69
C GLU A 188 -11.27 -10.70 -2.84
N ILE A 189 -11.14 -9.94 -1.75
CA ILE A 189 -10.33 -8.71 -1.71
C ILE A 189 -8.86 -9.05 -1.97
N TYR A 190 -8.35 -10.10 -1.33
CA TYR A 190 -6.98 -10.60 -1.52
C TYR A 190 -6.71 -10.98 -2.97
N THR A 191 -7.57 -11.80 -3.57
CA THR A 191 -7.44 -12.20 -4.98
C THR A 191 -7.44 -10.99 -5.92
N TYR A 192 -8.23 -9.96 -5.62
CA TYR A 192 -8.43 -8.83 -6.53
C TYR A 192 -7.38 -7.71 -6.38
N TYR A 193 -7.06 -7.31 -5.14
CA TYR A 193 -6.17 -6.19 -4.83
C TYR A 193 -4.79 -6.62 -4.28
N GLY A 194 -4.64 -7.86 -3.83
CA GLY A 194 -3.42 -8.40 -3.25
C GLY A 194 -3.38 -8.34 -1.71
N ALA A 195 -2.29 -8.87 -1.14
CA ALA A 195 -2.11 -9.08 0.29
C ALA A 195 -2.23 -7.80 1.12
N LYS A 196 -1.52 -6.73 0.74
CA LYS A 196 -1.43 -5.52 1.57
C LYS A 196 -2.79 -4.87 1.85
N ILE A 197 -3.62 -4.73 0.81
CA ILE A 197 -4.97 -4.15 0.92
C ILE A 197 -5.91 -5.11 1.67
N ALA A 198 -5.83 -6.42 1.42
CA ALA A 198 -6.63 -7.40 2.15
C ALA A 198 -6.30 -7.44 3.65
N ILE A 199 -5.02 -7.31 4.01
CA ILE A 199 -4.57 -7.20 5.42
C ILE A 199 -5.16 -5.95 6.07
N TYR A 200 -5.17 -4.81 5.37
CA TYR A 200 -5.80 -3.58 5.86
C TYR A 200 -7.28 -3.77 6.19
N PHE A 201 -8.09 -4.28 5.26
CA PHE A 201 -9.50 -4.52 5.51
C PHE A 201 -9.74 -5.60 6.56
N ALA A 202 -8.86 -6.61 6.65
CA ALA A 202 -8.91 -7.61 7.71
C ALA A 202 -8.60 -7.03 9.09
N PHE A 203 -7.68 -6.06 9.15
CA PHE A 203 -7.33 -5.29 10.35
C PHE A 203 -8.49 -4.40 10.75
N LEU A 204 -8.96 -3.53 9.85
CA LEU A 204 -10.09 -2.63 10.05
C LEU A 204 -11.32 -3.42 10.52
N GLY A 205 -11.68 -4.50 9.84
CA GLY A 205 -12.82 -5.34 10.23
C GLY A 205 -12.67 -5.99 11.60
N MET A 206 -11.47 -6.45 11.96
CA MET A 206 -11.23 -6.98 13.30
C MET A 206 -11.27 -5.88 14.35
N TYR A 207 -10.65 -4.74 14.07
CA TYR A 207 -10.60 -3.58 14.94
C TYR A 207 -12.00 -3.07 15.26
N THR A 208 -12.86 -2.89 14.26
CA THR A 208 -14.27 -2.51 14.45
C THR A 208 -15.02 -3.48 15.36
N ARG A 209 -14.89 -4.80 15.13
CA ARG A 209 -15.55 -5.82 15.97
C ARG A 209 -15.07 -5.78 17.41
N TRP A 210 -13.76 -5.61 17.61
CA TRP A 210 -13.18 -5.54 18.94
C TRP A 210 -13.57 -4.24 19.64
N LEU A 211 -13.74 -3.15 18.91
CA LEU A 211 -14.15 -1.86 19.45
C LEU A 211 -15.59 -1.85 20.00
N LEU A 212 -16.46 -2.73 19.49
CA LEU A 212 -17.84 -2.87 19.98
C LEU A 212 -17.90 -3.25 21.47
N PHE A 213 -16.93 -4.00 21.99
CA PHE A 213 -16.89 -4.39 23.41
C PHE A 213 -16.73 -3.18 24.37
N PRO A 214 -15.66 -2.36 24.26
CA PRO A 214 -15.54 -1.16 25.08
C PRO A 214 -16.59 -0.09 24.70
N ALA A 215 -17.11 -0.07 23.47
CA ALA A 215 -18.22 0.81 23.10
C ALA A 215 -19.50 0.51 23.88
N ALA A 216 -19.88 -0.77 23.98
CA ALA A 216 -21.04 -1.18 24.78
C ALA A 216 -20.87 -0.77 26.25
N PHE A 217 -19.71 -1.02 26.83
CA PHE A 217 -19.43 -0.63 28.22
C PHE A 217 -19.41 0.90 28.39
N GLY A 218 -18.74 1.63 27.50
CA GLY A 218 -18.71 3.10 27.50
C GLY A 218 -20.11 3.72 27.40
N LEU A 219 -21.01 3.12 26.63
CA LEU A 219 -22.41 3.54 26.54
C LEU A 219 -23.16 3.27 27.86
N THR A 220 -22.94 2.11 28.50
CA THR A 220 -23.58 1.83 29.80
C THR A 220 -23.14 2.82 30.89
N LEU A 221 -21.87 3.25 30.88
CA LEU A 221 -21.35 4.28 31.79
C LEU A 221 -22.03 5.65 31.60
N GLN A 222 -22.45 5.95 30.38
CA GLN A 222 -23.11 7.21 30.04
C GLN A 222 -24.59 7.20 30.38
N LEU A 223 -25.27 6.06 30.17
CA LEU A 223 -26.72 5.94 30.38
C LEU A 223 -27.11 5.70 31.84
N ILE A 224 -26.23 5.07 32.64
CA ILE A 224 -26.51 4.74 34.03
C ILE A 224 -25.82 5.76 34.95
N ASP A 225 -26.59 6.45 35.79
CA ASP A 225 -26.00 7.32 36.80
C ASP A 225 -25.54 6.53 38.02
N PHE A 226 -24.24 6.21 38.06
CA PHE A 226 -23.63 5.47 39.16
C PHE A 226 -23.41 6.28 40.45
N GLY A 227 -23.77 7.58 40.50
CA GLY A 227 -23.62 8.40 41.71
C GLY A 227 -22.19 8.35 42.29
N SER A 228 -22.05 7.95 43.56
CA SER A 228 -20.76 7.80 44.24
C SER A 228 -19.90 6.63 43.72
N LEU A 229 -20.51 5.61 43.10
CA LEU A 229 -19.79 4.45 42.55
C LEU A 229 -18.99 4.82 41.29
N LYS A 230 -19.24 5.99 40.66
CA LYS A 230 -18.46 6.48 39.51
C LYS A 230 -16.95 6.48 39.76
N LEU A 231 -16.52 6.79 40.99
CA LEU A 231 -15.11 6.81 41.39
C LEU A 231 -14.44 5.43 41.31
N VAL A 232 -15.21 4.35 41.44
CA VAL A 232 -14.71 2.97 41.36
C VAL A 232 -14.87 2.41 39.95
N VAL A 233 -16.00 2.71 39.30
CA VAL A 233 -16.33 2.18 37.98
C VAL A 233 -15.39 2.73 36.90
N LEU A 234 -14.95 3.98 37.00
CA LEU A 234 -14.08 4.61 36.00
C LEU A 234 -12.65 3.99 35.95
N PRO A 235 -11.95 3.75 37.07
CA PRO A 235 -10.69 2.99 37.07
C PRO A 235 -10.86 1.55 36.57
N VAL A 236 -11.97 0.88 36.89
CA VAL A 236 -12.26 -0.48 36.39
C VAL A 236 -12.39 -0.46 34.86
N PHE A 237 -13.09 0.53 34.30
CA PHE A 237 -13.16 0.73 32.87
C PHE A 237 -11.77 0.91 32.24
N PHE A 238 -10.89 1.69 32.88
CA PHE A 238 -9.53 1.92 32.38
C PHE A 238 -8.70 0.63 32.30
N VAL A 239 -8.72 -0.17 33.37
CA VAL A 239 -8.05 -1.48 33.37
C VAL A 239 -8.63 -2.36 32.26
N MET A 240 -9.95 -2.33 32.06
CA MET A 240 -10.61 -3.06 30.98
C MET A 240 -10.19 -2.59 29.58
N VAL A 241 -10.03 -1.28 29.36
CA VAL A 241 -9.55 -0.69 28.09
C VAL A 241 -8.10 -1.08 27.81
N ILE A 242 -7.22 -1.05 28.82
CA ILE A 242 -5.83 -1.51 28.66
C ILE A 242 -5.79 -2.99 28.32
N LEU A 243 -6.54 -3.81 29.04
CA LEU A 243 -6.63 -5.25 28.78
C LEU A 243 -7.17 -5.51 27.37
N TRP A 244 -8.19 -4.76 26.95
CA TRP A 244 -8.73 -4.80 25.60
C TRP A 244 -7.65 -4.48 24.56
N ALA A 245 -6.87 -3.41 24.73
CA ALA A 245 -5.85 -3.01 23.76
C ALA A 245 -4.73 -4.07 23.62
N ILE A 246 -4.31 -4.66 24.75
CA ILE A 246 -3.33 -5.74 24.78
C ILE A 246 -3.89 -6.99 24.08
N MET A 247 -5.12 -7.40 24.43
CA MET A 247 -5.77 -8.56 23.84
C MET A 247 -5.99 -8.39 22.34
N PHE A 248 -6.59 -7.27 21.91
CA PHE A 248 -6.78 -6.92 20.50
C PHE A 248 -5.46 -7.08 19.73
N SER A 249 -4.38 -6.52 20.27
CA SER A 249 -3.06 -6.59 19.67
C SER A 249 -2.56 -8.04 19.51
N GLN A 250 -2.62 -8.84 20.57
CA GLN A 250 -2.17 -10.24 20.50
C GLN A 250 -3.03 -11.09 19.55
N PHE A 251 -4.34 -10.90 19.56
CA PHE A 251 -5.24 -11.60 18.65
C PHE A 251 -5.02 -11.16 17.19
N TRP A 252 -4.67 -9.90 16.95
CA TRP A 252 -4.33 -9.45 15.59
C TRP A 252 -3.08 -10.16 15.08
N LYS A 253 -2.03 -10.31 15.89
CA LYS A 253 -0.82 -11.08 15.51
C LYS A 253 -1.18 -12.51 15.10
N ARG A 254 -2.07 -13.16 15.86
CA ARG A 254 -2.57 -14.51 15.56
C ARG A 254 -3.36 -14.55 14.25
N LYS A 255 -4.29 -13.60 14.07
CA LYS A 255 -5.10 -13.51 12.85
C LYS A 255 -4.23 -13.23 11.62
N ASN A 256 -3.27 -12.30 11.70
CA ASN A 256 -2.34 -12.01 10.62
C ASN A 256 -1.55 -13.27 10.24
N SER A 257 -1.03 -14.01 11.22
CA SER A 257 -0.30 -15.26 10.96
C SER A 257 -1.19 -16.31 10.29
N ALA A 258 -2.46 -16.43 10.69
CA ALA A 258 -3.41 -17.34 10.07
C ALA A 258 -3.75 -16.93 8.63
N LEU A 259 -3.90 -15.64 8.35
CA LEU A 259 -4.13 -15.12 6.99
C LEU A 259 -2.91 -15.38 6.10
N LEU A 260 -1.70 -15.21 6.62
CA LEU A 260 -0.46 -15.52 5.90
C LEU A 260 -0.25 -17.01 5.63
N ALA A 261 -0.71 -17.88 6.52
CA ALA A 261 -0.70 -19.31 6.25
C ALA A 261 -1.75 -19.68 5.19
N ARG A 262 -2.87 -18.95 5.15
CA ARG A 262 -3.98 -19.19 4.22
C ARG A 262 -3.69 -18.67 2.81
N TRP A 263 -3.01 -17.55 2.69
CA TRP A 263 -2.59 -16.97 1.42
C TRP A 263 -1.13 -17.34 1.18
N PRO A 264 -0.82 -18.29 0.29
CA PRO A 264 0.55 -18.60 -0.03
C PRO A 264 1.17 -17.39 -0.74
N ILE A 265 1.83 -16.52 0.02
CA ILE A 265 2.60 -15.39 -0.49
C ILE A 265 3.97 -15.95 -0.83
N SER A 266 4.33 -15.98 -2.11
CA SER A 266 5.72 -16.21 -2.50
C SER A 266 6.56 -15.04 -1.98
N SER A 267 7.44 -15.28 -1.00
CA SER A 267 8.49 -14.33 -0.68
C SER A 267 9.52 -14.37 -1.82
N VAL A 268 9.27 -13.61 -2.88
CA VAL A 268 10.36 -13.18 -3.73
C VAL A 268 11.13 -12.20 -2.85
N ASP A 269 12.37 -12.54 -2.47
CA ASP A 269 13.31 -11.57 -1.92
C ASP A 269 13.44 -10.50 -2.99
N ILE A 270 12.70 -9.42 -2.83
CA ILE A 270 12.73 -8.30 -3.75
C ILE A 270 14.10 -7.66 -3.56
N THR A 271 15.07 -8.01 -4.41
CA THR A 271 16.14 -7.09 -4.77
C THR A 271 15.46 -5.97 -5.55
N ASP A 272 14.81 -5.07 -4.81
CA ASP A 272 14.03 -3.94 -5.32
C ASP A 272 15.00 -2.83 -5.77
N GLY A 273 15.83 -3.16 -6.76
CA GLY A 273 16.46 -2.18 -7.59
C GLY A 273 15.35 -1.56 -8.43
N GLY A 274 14.75 -0.47 -7.96
CA GLY A 274 13.86 0.34 -8.78
C GLY A 274 14.52 0.55 -10.14
N TYR A 275 13.84 0.12 -11.20
CA TYR A 275 14.30 0.04 -12.61
C TYR A 275 15.49 0.96 -12.96
N LYS A 276 16.69 0.52 -12.57
CA LYS A 276 18.01 1.01 -12.98
C LYS A 276 18.98 -0.15 -12.78
N ILE A 277 18.97 -1.05 -13.77
CA ILE A 277 19.99 -2.09 -13.91
C ILE A 277 21.25 -1.41 -14.45
N THR A 278 22.16 -1.00 -13.57
CA THR A 278 23.56 -0.76 -13.96
C THR A 278 24.30 -2.09 -13.89
N GLY A 279 24.67 -2.61 -15.07
CA GLY A 279 25.35 -3.88 -15.23
C GLY A 279 26.68 -3.95 -14.49
N ARG A 280 26.92 -5.06 -13.81
CA ARG A 280 28.24 -5.46 -13.33
C ARG A 280 28.59 -6.81 -13.93
N LYS A 281 29.60 -6.81 -14.81
CA LYS A 281 30.20 -7.99 -15.43
C LYS A 281 30.72 -8.94 -14.34
N GLU A 282 30.29 -10.19 -14.38
CA GLU A 282 30.97 -11.30 -13.72
C GLU A 282 32.33 -11.53 -14.41
N SER A 283 33.39 -11.61 -13.61
CA SER A 283 34.71 -12.04 -14.07
C SER A 283 35.25 -13.17 -13.21
N SER A 284 35.44 -14.31 -13.87
CA SER A 284 36.45 -15.37 -13.72
C SER A 284 36.80 -15.93 -12.32
N TRP A 285 36.60 -17.23 -12.20
CA TRP A 285 37.05 -18.13 -11.13
C TRP A 285 38.58 -18.29 -11.09
N GLN A 286 39.16 -18.30 -9.88
CA GLN A 286 40.56 -18.61 -9.55
C GLN A 286 40.63 -19.54 -8.31
N PRO A 287 41.74 -20.30 -8.08
CA PRO A 287 41.74 -21.51 -7.26
C PRO A 287 41.76 -21.31 -5.72
N PRO A 288 41.39 -22.33 -4.92
CA PRO A 288 40.64 -22.14 -3.67
C PRO A 288 41.40 -21.75 -2.39
N MET A 289 42.73 -21.90 -2.31
CA MET A 289 43.43 -21.88 -1.00
C MET A 289 43.92 -20.48 -0.56
N GLU A 290 44.26 -19.60 -1.50
CA GLU A 290 44.73 -18.23 -1.23
C GLU A 290 43.57 -17.22 -1.13
N LEU A 291 42.49 -17.48 -1.88
CA LEU A 291 41.24 -16.74 -1.80
C LEU A 291 40.62 -16.84 -0.40
N MET A 292 40.75 -17.96 0.29
CA MET A 292 40.12 -18.16 1.60
C MET A 292 40.70 -17.23 2.69
N LYS A 293 42.02 -16.99 2.69
CA LYS A 293 42.66 -16.05 3.64
C LYS A 293 42.42 -14.57 3.28
N VAL A 294 42.44 -14.24 1.99
CA VAL A 294 42.10 -12.89 1.51
C VAL A 294 40.64 -12.58 1.78
N LEU A 295 39.73 -13.51 1.49
CA LEU A 295 38.29 -13.43 1.78
C LEU A 295 37.99 -13.36 3.27
N GLU A 296 38.75 -14.04 4.14
CA GLU A 296 38.59 -13.93 5.60
C GLU A 296 38.98 -12.52 6.10
N SER A 297 40.10 -11.98 5.59
CA SER A 297 40.57 -10.64 5.93
C SER A 297 39.69 -9.53 5.34
N ASP A 298 39.20 -9.72 4.11
CA ASP A 298 38.24 -8.85 3.46
C ASP A 298 36.88 -8.95 4.13
N ARG A 299 36.44 -10.12 4.61
CA ARG A 299 35.22 -10.26 5.42
C ARG A 299 35.32 -9.51 6.74
N ILE A 300 36.48 -9.46 7.39
CA ILE A 300 36.66 -8.71 8.64
C ILE A 300 36.62 -7.20 8.36
N LYS A 301 37.32 -6.74 7.32
CA LYS A 301 37.28 -5.33 6.88
C LYS A 301 35.91 -4.91 6.36
N GLU A 302 35.22 -5.77 5.61
CA GLU A 302 33.85 -5.57 5.17
C GLU A 302 32.90 -5.56 6.36
N LYS A 303 33.08 -6.44 7.36
CA LYS A 303 32.27 -6.40 8.60
C LYS A 303 32.48 -5.11 9.38
N GLU A 304 33.71 -4.62 9.50
CA GLU A 304 34.00 -3.34 10.16
C GLU A 304 33.45 -2.14 9.37
N ALA A 305 33.61 -2.15 8.04
CA ALA A 305 33.06 -1.14 7.15
C ALA A 305 31.52 -1.15 7.16
N PHE A 306 30.91 -2.33 7.20
CA PHE A 306 29.47 -2.56 7.32
C PHE A 306 28.94 -2.13 8.69
N GLN A 307 29.67 -2.43 9.77
CA GLN A 307 29.28 -2.00 11.11
C GLN A 307 29.39 -0.47 11.26
N LYS A 308 30.41 0.15 10.66
CA LYS A 308 30.57 1.61 10.62
C LYS A 308 29.49 2.27 9.75
N SER A 309 29.13 1.67 8.62
CA SER A 309 28.04 2.17 7.77
C SER A 309 26.68 2.03 8.45
N GLU A 310 26.42 0.93 9.18
CA GLU A 310 25.23 0.77 10.01
C GLU A 310 25.17 1.84 11.12
N TRP A 311 26.27 2.08 11.82
CA TRP A 311 26.33 3.09 12.90
C TRP A 311 26.11 4.51 12.36
N LEU A 312 26.75 4.85 11.24
CA LEU A 312 26.53 6.11 10.54
C LEU A 312 25.06 6.23 10.10
N GLY A 313 24.48 5.15 9.56
CA GLY A 313 23.05 5.11 9.20
C GLY A 313 22.14 5.36 10.40
N ARG A 314 22.37 4.69 11.54
CA ARG A 314 21.61 4.89 12.79
C ARG A 314 21.77 6.31 13.34
N PHE A 315 22.98 6.87 13.31
CA PHE A 315 23.22 8.24 13.75
C PHE A 315 22.51 9.26 12.86
N MET A 316 22.55 9.06 11.54
CA MET A 316 21.84 9.91 10.58
C MET A 316 20.33 9.83 10.78
N ARG A 317 19.77 8.65 11.08
CA ARG A 317 18.37 8.48 11.49
C ARG A 317 18.04 9.30 12.73
N PHE A 318 18.80 9.11 13.81
CA PHE A 318 18.59 9.84 15.05
C PHE A 318 18.67 11.36 14.86
N ARG A 319 19.66 11.85 14.10
CA ARG A 319 19.80 13.27 13.78
C ARG A 319 18.60 13.80 12.99
N ASN A 320 18.13 13.04 12.00
CA ASN A 320 16.98 13.42 11.18
C ASN A 320 15.69 13.41 12.02
N ASP A 321 15.51 12.42 12.91
CA ASP A 321 14.37 12.34 13.83
C ASP A 321 14.38 13.50 14.83
N ALA A 322 15.54 13.81 15.41
CA ALA A 322 15.72 14.95 16.31
C ALA A 322 15.41 16.28 15.59
N PHE A 323 15.83 16.42 14.34
CA PHE A 323 15.52 17.62 13.54
C PHE A 323 14.02 17.76 13.28
N ILE A 324 13.33 16.66 12.98
CA ILE A 324 11.87 16.64 12.79
C ILE A 324 11.17 17.03 14.09
N ILE A 325 11.49 16.35 15.20
CA ILE A 325 10.91 16.62 16.52
C ILE A 325 11.16 18.07 16.95
N PHE A 326 12.39 18.56 16.81
CA PHE A 326 12.74 19.93 17.15
C PHE A 326 11.98 20.94 16.28
N SER A 327 11.85 20.67 14.98
CA SER A 327 11.07 21.53 14.07
C SER A 327 9.58 21.57 14.47
N ILE A 328 9.00 20.44 14.87
CA ILE A 328 7.63 20.38 15.37
C ILE A 328 7.51 21.18 16.66
N ILE A 329 8.42 21.00 17.62
CA ILE A 329 8.41 21.73 18.89
C ILE A 329 8.52 23.24 18.65
N CYS A 330 9.49 23.68 17.85
CA CYS A 330 9.76 25.11 17.66
C CYS A 330 8.76 25.84 16.77
N LEU A 331 8.10 25.16 15.84
CA LEU A 331 7.09 25.77 14.96
C LEU A 331 5.67 25.62 15.50
N GLN A 332 5.33 24.46 16.05
CA GLN A 332 3.96 24.15 16.46
C GLN A 332 3.60 24.79 17.81
N LEU A 333 4.44 24.66 18.85
CA LEU A 333 4.10 25.18 20.18
C LEU A 333 3.83 26.70 20.20
N PRO A 334 4.65 27.55 19.56
CA PRO A 334 4.38 28.98 19.53
C PRO A 334 3.09 29.32 18.77
N PHE A 335 2.79 28.56 17.71
CA PHE A 335 1.55 28.73 16.94
C PHE A 335 0.30 28.36 17.76
N GLU A 336 0.35 27.25 18.51
CA GLU A 336 -0.71 26.86 19.44
C GLU A 336 -0.93 27.88 20.56
N LEU A 337 0.17 28.38 21.14
CA LEU A 337 0.10 29.37 22.21
C LEU A 337 -0.48 30.69 21.69
N ALA A 338 -0.09 31.12 20.49
CA ALA A 338 -0.65 32.28 19.83
C ALA A 338 -2.14 32.12 19.52
N TYR A 339 -2.57 30.93 19.07
CA TYR A 339 -3.98 30.62 18.84
C TYR A 339 -4.79 30.70 20.14
N ALA A 340 -4.33 30.06 21.21
CA ALA A 340 -5.03 30.07 22.50
C ALA A 340 -5.19 31.48 23.06
N HIS A 341 -4.12 32.28 23.02
CA HIS A 341 -4.14 33.67 23.45
C HIS A 341 -5.09 34.53 22.60
N LEU A 342 -5.09 34.34 21.27
CA LEU A 342 -6.00 35.05 20.38
C LEU A 342 -7.47 34.62 20.60
N TYR A 343 -7.71 33.33 20.85
CA TYR A 343 -9.03 32.78 21.14
C TYR A 343 -9.63 33.32 22.46
N GLU A 344 -8.79 33.54 23.47
CA GLU A 344 -9.21 34.16 24.75
C GLU A 344 -9.48 35.66 24.63
N ILE A 345 -8.73 36.40 23.80
CA ILE A 345 -8.92 37.84 23.61
C ILE A 345 -10.18 38.18 22.81
N LEU A 346 -10.62 37.27 21.93
CA LEU A 346 -11.76 37.50 21.07
C LEU A 346 -13.07 37.29 21.84
N ASP A 347 -13.91 38.33 21.93
CA ASP A 347 -15.22 38.22 22.57
C ASP A 347 -16.30 37.66 21.64
N SER A 348 -16.16 37.80 20.31
CA SER A 348 -17.17 37.39 19.34
C SER A 348 -17.06 35.91 18.95
N ASP A 349 -18.16 35.17 19.12
CA ASP A 349 -18.25 33.76 18.74
C ASP A 349 -18.03 33.51 17.24
N ILE A 350 -18.50 34.43 16.37
CA ILE A 350 -18.31 34.31 14.91
C ILE A 350 -16.83 34.36 14.56
N ILE A 351 -16.06 35.26 15.20
CA ILE A 351 -14.63 35.39 14.93
C ILE A 351 -13.87 34.18 15.48
N LYS A 352 -14.30 33.59 16.61
CA LYS A 352 -13.75 32.32 17.12
C LYS A 352 -13.94 31.17 16.12
N PHE A 353 -15.11 31.08 15.48
CA PHE A 353 -15.36 30.08 14.43
C PHE A 353 -14.44 30.28 13.21
N VAL A 354 -14.30 31.52 12.74
CA VAL A 354 -13.38 31.85 11.64
C VAL A 354 -11.93 31.53 12.01
N LEU A 355 -11.51 31.90 13.22
CA LEU A 355 -10.17 31.59 13.73
C LEU A 355 -9.91 30.08 13.81
N THR A 356 -10.91 29.31 14.26
CA THR A 356 -10.83 27.84 14.29
C THR A 356 -10.69 27.27 12.88
N ALA A 357 -11.45 27.77 11.90
CA ALA A 357 -11.34 27.32 10.51
C ALA A 357 -9.96 27.64 9.90
N VAL A 358 -9.43 28.84 10.14
CA VAL A 358 -8.07 29.24 9.71
C VAL A 358 -7.01 28.35 10.36
N TYR A 359 -7.15 28.05 11.65
CA TYR A 359 -6.27 27.17 12.39
C TYR A 359 -6.26 25.73 11.82
N LEU A 360 -7.44 25.16 11.52
CA LEU A 360 -7.55 23.85 10.88
C LEU A 360 -6.87 23.83 9.50
N PHE A 361 -7.05 24.89 8.71
CA PHE A 361 -6.38 25.04 7.41
C PHE A 361 -4.86 25.17 7.54
N ALA A 362 -4.38 25.92 8.54
CA ALA A 362 -2.96 26.08 8.83
C ALA A 362 -2.33 24.74 9.23
N ILE A 363 -2.99 23.95 10.09
CA ILE A 363 -2.55 22.59 10.42
C ILE A 363 -2.43 21.74 9.16
N GLN A 364 -3.44 21.75 8.29
CA GLN A 364 -3.42 20.98 7.04
C GLN A 364 -2.24 21.39 6.13
N CYS A 365 -1.88 22.67 6.10
CA CYS A 365 -0.70 23.14 5.38
C CYS A 365 0.61 22.65 6.02
N ILE A 366 0.73 22.77 7.34
CA ILE A 366 1.93 22.37 8.09
C ILE A 366 2.16 20.86 7.99
N THR A 367 1.12 20.03 8.14
CA THR A 367 1.22 18.57 8.00
C THR A 367 1.66 18.17 6.60
N LYS A 368 1.08 18.80 5.56
CA LYS A 368 1.49 18.58 4.16
C LYS A 368 2.94 19.00 3.89
N MET A 369 3.39 20.11 4.48
CA MET A 369 4.78 20.55 4.39
C MET A 369 5.72 19.59 5.13
N GLY A 370 5.37 19.18 6.35
CA GLY A 370 6.11 18.22 7.16
C GLY A 370 6.27 16.86 6.48
N GLY A 371 5.22 16.38 5.81
CA GLY A 371 5.25 15.18 4.98
C GLY A 371 6.29 15.30 3.85
N LYS A 372 6.24 16.39 3.06
CA LYS A 372 7.21 16.62 1.97
C LYS A 372 8.66 16.71 2.45
N VAL A 373 8.89 17.31 3.62
CA VAL A 373 10.22 17.37 4.25
C VAL A 373 10.66 15.98 4.68
N SER A 374 9.77 15.18 5.28
CA SER A 374 10.05 13.81 5.70
C SER A 374 10.44 12.92 4.53
N VAL A 375 9.74 13.03 3.39
CA VAL A 375 10.09 12.35 2.13
C VAL A 375 11.51 12.72 1.67
N LYS A 376 11.85 14.01 1.63
CA LYS A 376 13.19 14.45 1.22
C LYS A 376 14.29 13.97 2.16
N LEU A 377 14.02 13.91 3.46
CA LEU A 377 14.97 13.41 4.46
C LEU A 377 15.21 11.91 4.29
N ILE A 378 14.17 11.15 3.98
CA ILE A 378 14.25 9.71 3.73
C ILE A 378 14.88 9.41 2.36
N MET A 379 14.71 10.29 1.39
CA MET A 379 15.43 10.19 0.12
C MET A 379 16.95 10.27 0.30
N LYS A 380 17.41 11.03 1.32
CA LYS A 380 18.82 11.11 1.71
C LYS A 380 19.29 9.98 2.63
N GLU A 381 18.35 9.25 3.23
CA GLU A 381 18.64 8.08 4.04
C GLU A 381 18.78 6.88 3.08
N ASN A 382 20.03 6.46 2.84
CA ASN A 382 20.33 5.35 1.92
C ASN A 382 19.80 4.02 2.52
N ASN A 383 18.50 3.80 2.40
CA ASN A 383 17.80 2.61 2.87
C ASN A 383 17.78 1.57 1.75
N GLU A 384 18.37 0.40 1.99
CA GLU A 384 18.48 -0.69 1.01
C GLU A 384 17.13 -1.30 0.61
N ASN A 385 16.13 -1.30 1.52
CA ASN A 385 14.82 -1.91 1.27
C ASN A 385 13.71 -0.86 1.27
N THR A 386 12.82 -0.94 0.27
CA THR A 386 11.63 -0.09 0.13
C THR A 386 10.67 -0.20 1.32
N GLU A 387 10.51 -1.39 1.91
CA GLU A 387 9.71 -1.59 3.12
C GLU A 387 10.30 -0.90 4.36
N LYS A 388 11.61 -1.00 4.58
CA LYS A 388 12.30 -0.30 5.69
C LYS A 388 12.19 1.22 5.54
N ARG A 389 12.18 1.69 4.29
CA ARG A 389 12.03 3.10 3.94
C ARG A 389 10.61 3.60 4.26
N ALA A 390 9.60 2.83 3.90
CA ALA A 390 8.19 3.09 4.24
C ALA A 390 7.99 3.09 5.76
N ASP A 391 8.53 2.07 6.45
CA ASP A 391 8.45 1.95 7.90
C ASP A 391 9.06 3.15 8.66
N SER A 392 10.19 3.69 8.15
CA SER A 392 10.84 4.90 8.69
C SER A 392 9.99 6.16 8.44
N LEU A 393 9.30 6.25 7.30
CA LEU A 393 8.40 7.35 6.97
C LEU A 393 7.19 7.37 7.90
N VAL A 394 6.55 6.21 8.07
CA VAL A 394 5.44 6.00 9.01
C VAL A 394 5.79 6.50 10.40
N TYR A 395 6.96 6.12 10.93
CA TYR A 395 7.38 6.51 12.26
C TYR A 395 7.58 8.04 12.40
N LYS A 396 8.27 8.66 11.44
CA LYS A 396 8.56 10.10 11.43
C LYS A 396 7.30 10.96 11.31
N THR A 397 6.40 10.60 10.42
CA THR A 397 5.12 11.30 10.26
C THR A 397 4.23 11.10 11.47
N TYR A 398 4.14 9.86 12.01
CA TYR A 398 3.32 9.56 13.18
C TYR A 398 3.76 10.35 14.41
N ILE A 399 5.07 10.44 14.71
CA ILE A 399 5.57 11.20 15.87
C ILE A 399 5.11 12.65 15.80
N GLY A 400 5.16 13.28 14.63
CA GLY A 400 4.75 14.69 14.50
C GLY A 400 3.26 14.92 14.72
N ILE A 401 2.42 14.05 14.19
CA ILE A 401 0.97 14.16 14.35
C ILE A 401 0.53 13.73 15.75
N PHE A 402 1.16 12.70 16.31
CA PHE A 402 0.93 12.24 17.69
C PHE A 402 1.36 13.30 18.71
N TYR A 403 2.48 13.98 18.49
CA TYR A 403 2.90 15.09 19.32
C TYR A 403 1.92 16.27 19.24
N HIS A 404 1.38 16.57 18.06
CA HIS A 404 0.30 17.55 17.90
C HIS A 404 -0.96 17.16 18.68
N ALA A 405 -1.37 15.89 18.61
CA ALA A 405 -2.50 15.36 19.40
C ALA A 405 -2.25 15.42 20.92
N LEU A 406 -1.01 15.19 21.36
CA LEU A 406 -0.58 15.28 22.77
C LEU A 406 -0.52 16.72 23.30
N LEU A 407 -0.17 17.69 22.46
CA LEU A 407 -0.02 19.09 22.85
C LEU A 407 -1.34 19.81 23.15
N HIS A 408 -2.48 19.28 22.66
CA HIS A 408 -3.84 19.72 23.05
C HIS A 408 -4.21 19.38 24.51
N ARG A 409 -3.22 19.36 25.40
CA ARG A 409 -3.21 18.84 26.78
C ARG A 409 -4.15 19.57 27.77
N ASN A 410 -4.92 20.56 27.34
CA ASN A 410 -5.91 21.14 28.23
C ASN A 410 -7.15 20.23 28.24
N PHE A 411 -7.31 19.44 29.29
CA PHE A 411 -8.43 18.49 29.41
C PHE A 411 -9.81 19.16 29.26
N SER A 412 -9.96 20.44 29.60
CA SER A 412 -11.22 21.18 29.43
C SER A 412 -11.44 21.61 27.97
N THR A 413 -10.42 22.13 27.28
CA THR A 413 -10.55 22.54 25.87
C THR A 413 -10.50 21.35 24.93
N LEU A 414 -9.77 20.26 25.21
CA LEU A 414 -9.86 19.02 24.45
C LEU A 414 -11.18 18.31 24.73
N ARG A 415 -11.70 18.31 25.97
CA ARG A 415 -13.06 17.86 26.20
C ARG A 415 -14.02 18.74 25.44
N GLN A 416 -13.89 20.07 25.43
CA GLN A 416 -14.72 20.97 24.63
C GLN A 416 -14.50 20.81 23.13
N VAL A 417 -13.31 20.55 22.61
CA VAL A 417 -12.97 20.40 21.18
C VAL A 417 -13.29 19.00 20.69
N LEU A 418 -13.15 17.96 21.51
CA LEU A 418 -13.73 16.64 21.27
C LEU A 418 -15.23 16.72 21.40
N ILE A 419 -15.81 17.44 22.36
CA ILE A 419 -17.25 17.71 22.44
C ILE A 419 -17.67 18.68 21.33
N GLN A 420 -16.82 19.49 20.70
CA GLN A 420 -17.23 20.44 19.65
C GLN A 420 -16.98 19.83 18.26
N ARG A 421 -16.00 18.93 18.12
CA ARG A 421 -15.88 17.98 17.01
C ARG A 421 -16.99 16.93 17.12
N LEU A 422 -17.09 16.18 18.22
CA LEU A 422 -18.12 15.16 18.46
C LEU A 422 -19.54 15.72 18.67
N LEU A 423 -19.81 16.84 19.37
CA LEU A 423 -21.18 17.44 19.44
C LEU A 423 -21.54 18.32 18.24
N LEU A 424 -20.65 18.55 17.28
CA LEU A 424 -21.11 18.80 15.90
C LEU A 424 -21.94 17.61 15.38
N SER A 425 -21.93 16.46 16.05
CA SER A 425 -22.86 15.36 15.82
C SER A 425 -24.13 15.36 16.68
N GLU A 426 -24.33 16.21 17.71
CA GLU A 426 -25.55 16.03 18.53
C GLU A 426 -26.20 17.22 19.27
N VAL A 427 -25.61 18.41 19.43
CA VAL A 427 -26.34 19.51 20.14
C VAL A 427 -26.18 20.90 19.51
N ALA A 428 -26.12 20.98 18.17
CA ALA A 428 -26.48 22.19 17.43
C ALA A 428 -27.77 21.91 16.65
N GLU A 429 -28.88 21.99 17.37
CA GLU A 429 -30.23 22.27 16.89
C GLU A 429 -30.51 21.86 15.41
N LYS A 430 -30.96 20.62 15.23
CA LYS A 430 -31.91 20.22 14.17
C LYS A 430 -31.54 20.41 12.68
N LYS A 431 -30.33 20.85 12.30
CA LYS A 431 -30.00 21.08 10.88
C LYS A 431 -28.71 20.49 10.29
N ASN A 432 -27.77 19.94 11.06
CA ASN A 432 -26.45 19.58 10.50
C ASN A 432 -25.92 18.19 10.88
N SER A 433 -26.71 17.12 10.69
CA SER A 433 -26.19 15.77 10.36
C SER A 433 -25.34 15.76 9.08
N ILE A 434 -25.28 16.90 8.39
CA ILE A 434 -24.65 17.15 7.11
C ILE A 434 -23.13 17.34 7.24
N VAL A 435 -22.53 17.69 8.39
CA VAL A 435 -21.08 18.06 8.46
C VAL A 435 -20.13 16.86 8.49
N TYR A 436 -20.41 15.82 9.28
CA TYR A 436 -19.64 14.57 9.24
C TYR A 436 -19.87 13.78 7.94
N VAL A 437 -21.13 13.79 7.49
CA VAL A 437 -21.48 13.32 6.15
C VAL A 437 -20.77 14.18 5.10
N LEU A 438 -20.54 15.48 5.32
CA LEU A 438 -19.82 16.38 4.40
C LEU A 438 -18.33 16.11 4.39
N GLU A 439 -17.66 15.73 5.48
CA GLU A 439 -16.23 15.38 5.44
C GLU A 439 -16.03 14.05 4.70
N ASN A 440 -16.80 13.01 5.04
CA ASN A 440 -16.77 11.74 4.28
C ASN A 440 -17.30 11.90 2.85
N LEU A 441 -18.28 12.78 2.61
CA LEU A 441 -18.70 13.13 1.25
C LEU A 441 -17.65 14.00 0.57
N LEU A 442 -16.92 14.91 1.22
CA LEU A 442 -15.88 15.74 0.61
C LEU A 442 -14.71 14.86 0.22
N GLU A 443 -14.26 13.97 1.10
CA GLU A 443 -13.15 13.08 0.81
C GLU A 443 -13.48 12.14 -0.36
N ASN A 444 -14.71 11.64 -0.44
CA ASN A 444 -15.15 10.79 -1.57
C ASN A 444 -15.53 11.61 -2.81
N SER A 445 -16.07 12.81 -2.65
CA SER A 445 -16.52 13.65 -3.76
C SER A 445 -15.39 14.44 -4.39
N LEU A 446 -14.31 14.79 -3.68
CA LEU A 446 -13.18 15.54 -4.22
C LEU A 446 -12.45 14.77 -5.34
N PRO A 447 -12.09 13.49 -5.18
CA PRO A 447 -11.54 12.68 -6.27
C PRO A 447 -12.54 12.51 -7.43
N TYR A 448 -13.83 12.34 -7.12
CA TYR A 448 -14.89 12.25 -8.14
C TYR A 448 -15.09 13.57 -8.90
N LEU A 449 -14.96 14.70 -8.21
CA LEU A 449 -15.04 16.05 -8.77
C LEU A 449 -13.80 16.34 -9.62
N LYS A 450 -12.61 15.92 -9.16
CA LYS A 450 -11.35 15.97 -9.93
C LYS A 450 -11.48 15.14 -11.22
N TYR A 451 -12.04 13.94 -11.14
CA TYR A 451 -12.38 13.12 -12.31
C TYR A 451 -13.36 13.82 -13.25
N THR A 452 -14.46 14.36 -12.70
CA THR A 452 -15.51 15.05 -13.47
C THR A 452 -14.97 16.29 -14.17
N TYR A 453 -14.13 17.07 -13.48
CA TYR A 453 -13.42 18.22 -14.04
C TYR A 453 -12.44 17.81 -15.14
N LYS A 454 -11.61 16.77 -14.91
CA LYS A 454 -10.68 16.25 -15.92
C LYS A 454 -11.41 15.78 -17.17
N LYS A 455 -12.53 15.06 -16.99
CA LYS A 455 -13.42 14.61 -18.07
C LYS A 455 -14.07 15.78 -18.82
N TYR A 456 -14.55 16.80 -18.11
CA TYR A 456 -15.09 18.02 -18.71
C TYR A 456 -14.03 18.74 -19.56
N ARG A 457 -12.82 18.91 -19.03
CA ARG A 457 -11.69 19.55 -19.72
C ARG A 457 -11.33 18.84 -21.02
N VAL A 458 -11.24 17.50 -21.01
CA VAL A 458 -10.98 16.69 -22.20
C VAL A 458 -12.09 16.86 -23.25
N ARG A 459 -13.36 16.84 -22.82
CA ARG A 459 -14.51 17.06 -23.71
C ARG A 459 -14.55 18.46 -24.31
N HIS A 460 -14.24 19.48 -23.52
CA HIS A 460 -14.21 20.86 -23.97
C HIS A 460 -13.09 21.08 -25.00
N LYS A 461 -11.90 20.52 -24.75
CA LYS A 461 -10.78 20.56 -25.71
C LYS A 461 -11.18 19.95 -27.04
N LYS A 462 -11.80 18.77 -27.06
CA LYS A 462 -12.28 18.11 -28.30
C LYS A 462 -13.30 18.96 -29.07
N ARG A 463 -14.28 19.55 -28.37
CA ARG A 463 -15.28 20.42 -29.00
C ARG A 463 -14.64 21.64 -29.66
N ALA A 464 -13.61 22.21 -29.06
CA ALA A 464 -12.86 23.31 -29.63
C ALA A 464 -12.03 22.91 -30.87
N THR A 465 -11.59 21.65 -30.98
CA THR A 465 -10.81 21.15 -32.12
C THR A 465 -11.66 20.77 -33.35
N GLY A 466 -12.99 20.84 -33.28
CA GLY A 466 -13.86 20.64 -34.45
C GLY A 466 -14.03 19.19 -34.94
N GLU A 467 -13.44 18.19 -34.28
CA GLU A 467 -13.58 16.74 -34.59
C GLU A 467 -14.96 16.16 -34.19
N ALA A 468 -16.04 16.74 -34.71
CA ALA A 468 -17.40 16.36 -34.39
C ALA A 468 -18.12 15.82 -35.63
N ARG A 469 -17.91 14.55 -36.00
CA ARG A 469 -18.87 13.85 -36.86
C ARG A 469 -18.91 12.33 -36.80
N GLU A 470 -17.89 11.63 -36.30
CA GLU A 470 -18.03 10.19 -36.07
C GLU A 470 -18.69 9.91 -34.72
N LYS A 471 -19.72 9.07 -34.73
CA LYS A 471 -20.32 8.45 -33.53
C LYS A 471 -19.29 7.53 -32.88
N ILE A 472 -18.23 8.10 -32.28
CA ILE A 472 -17.32 7.35 -31.43
C ILE A 472 -18.16 6.89 -30.24
N GLN A 473 -18.44 5.59 -30.22
CA GLN A 473 -19.27 4.89 -29.27
C GLN A 473 -18.78 5.20 -27.85
N PHE A 474 -19.49 6.14 -27.21
CA PHE A 474 -19.36 6.61 -25.83
C PHE A 474 -18.19 6.04 -25.00
N THR A 475 -17.07 6.78 -24.93
CA THR A 475 -16.03 6.71 -23.87
C THR A 475 -15.59 5.29 -23.49
N SER A 476 -14.52 4.80 -24.13
CA SER A 476 -13.96 3.50 -23.80
C SER A 476 -13.72 3.40 -22.28
N ARG A 477 -13.99 2.22 -21.71
CA ARG A 477 -13.94 2.06 -20.26
C ARG A 477 -12.52 2.24 -19.70
N VAL A 478 -11.53 1.86 -20.49
CA VAL A 478 -10.11 2.07 -20.22
C VAL A 478 -9.79 3.55 -20.11
N GLU A 479 -10.37 4.39 -20.98
CA GLU A 479 -10.25 5.84 -20.89
C GLU A 479 -10.87 6.37 -19.58
N LYS A 480 -12.05 5.85 -19.20
CA LYS A 480 -12.68 6.24 -17.91
C LYS A 480 -11.77 5.91 -16.74
N GLU A 481 -11.16 4.73 -16.73
CA GLU A 481 -10.24 4.29 -15.69
C GLU A 481 -8.96 5.14 -15.68
N TYR A 482 -8.35 5.38 -16.84
CA TYR A 482 -7.21 6.29 -16.96
C TYR A 482 -7.51 7.73 -16.52
N LEU A 483 -8.76 8.20 -16.60
CA LEU A 483 -9.09 9.52 -16.09
C LEU A 483 -9.23 9.57 -14.56
N LYS A 484 -9.45 8.44 -13.89
CA LYS A 484 -9.51 8.38 -12.42
C LYS A 484 -8.15 8.71 -11.79
N PRO A 485 -8.11 9.25 -10.56
CA PRO A 485 -6.85 9.44 -9.84
C PRO A 485 -6.23 8.10 -9.40
N PRO A 486 -4.89 8.02 -9.33
CA PRO A 486 -4.20 6.89 -8.74
C PRO A 486 -4.41 6.85 -7.21
N TYR A 487 -4.20 5.69 -6.61
CA TYR A 487 -4.24 5.52 -5.16
C TYR A 487 -2.86 5.88 -4.55
N SER A 488 -2.59 7.18 -4.43
CA SER A 488 -1.33 7.72 -3.91
C SER A 488 -1.50 8.34 -2.53
N ALA A 489 -0.43 8.33 -1.72
CA ALA A 489 -0.43 8.99 -0.42
C ALA A 489 -0.41 10.52 -0.55
N SER A 490 -1.01 11.20 0.43
CA SER A 490 -1.04 12.66 0.58
C SER A 490 0.35 13.29 0.69
N ILE A 491 1.33 12.50 1.10
CA ILE A 491 2.72 12.88 1.40
C ILE A 491 3.62 12.84 0.15
N GLY A 492 3.21 12.15 -0.92
CA GLY A 492 3.91 12.13 -2.21
C GLY A 492 3.62 10.89 -3.05
N GLU A 493 3.64 11.03 -4.38
CA GLU A 493 3.32 9.95 -5.34
C GLU A 493 4.43 8.87 -5.45
N ASP A 494 5.66 9.16 -5.01
CA ASP A 494 6.85 8.36 -5.35
C ASP A 494 7.24 7.26 -4.35
N LEU A 495 6.58 7.16 -3.19
CA LEU A 495 7.05 6.32 -2.07
C LEU A 495 5.99 5.37 -1.51
N GLU A 496 4.78 5.85 -1.27
CA GLU A 496 3.72 5.06 -0.64
C GLU A 496 2.35 5.27 -1.30
N ASP A 497 1.55 4.19 -1.33
CA ASP A 497 0.17 4.21 -1.82
C ASP A 497 -0.73 4.92 -0.80
N GLY A 498 -1.96 5.22 -1.21
CA GLY A 498 -2.98 5.82 -0.33
C GLY A 498 -3.25 5.04 0.96
N LEU A 499 -2.83 3.77 1.03
CA LEU A 499 -2.95 2.93 2.23
C LEU A 499 -2.21 3.49 3.44
N PHE A 500 -1.17 4.31 3.21
CA PHE A 500 -0.50 5.03 4.27
C PHE A 500 -1.47 5.95 5.02
N ASP A 501 -2.25 6.74 4.29
CA ASP A 501 -3.20 7.69 4.87
C ASP A 501 -4.33 6.93 5.59
N ASP A 502 -4.82 5.84 4.97
CA ASP A 502 -5.88 5.02 5.55
C ASP A 502 -5.41 4.34 6.88
N PHE A 503 -4.18 3.81 6.94
CA PHE A 503 -3.62 3.30 8.20
C PHE A 503 -3.30 4.40 9.22
N LEU A 504 -2.86 5.58 8.76
CA LEU A 504 -2.59 6.72 9.62
C LEU A 504 -3.86 7.15 10.35
N GLU A 505 -4.99 7.21 9.65
CA GLU A 505 -6.29 7.50 10.26
C GLU A 505 -6.62 6.52 11.38
N LEU A 506 -6.50 5.21 11.12
CA LEU A 506 -6.76 4.18 12.14
C LEU A 506 -5.78 4.27 13.32
N ALA A 507 -4.51 4.61 13.06
CA ALA A 507 -3.49 4.77 14.09
C ALA A 507 -3.75 5.99 14.98
N LEU A 508 -4.20 7.10 14.39
CA LEU A 508 -4.59 8.29 15.13
C LEU A 508 -5.85 8.02 15.95
N GLN A 509 -6.87 7.40 15.36
CA GLN A 509 -8.09 7.03 16.06
C GLN A 509 -7.79 6.10 17.25
N PHE A 510 -6.98 5.05 17.04
CA PHE A 510 -6.57 4.13 18.10
C PHE A 510 -5.80 4.84 19.22
N GLY A 511 -4.85 5.71 18.86
CA GLY A 511 -4.08 6.51 19.83
C GLY A 511 -4.96 7.45 20.64
N MET A 512 -5.90 8.15 19.99
CA MET A 512 -6.85 9.06 20.63
C MET A 512 -7.76 8.30 21.61
N ILE A 513 -8.25 7.13 21.22
CA ILE A 513 -9.08 6.30 22.10
C ILE A 513 -8.25 5.83 23.30
N LEU A 514 -7.04 5.31 23.09
CA LEU A 514 -6.21 4.79 24.18
C LEU A 514 -5.82 5.89 25.20
N MET A 515 -5.60 7.11 24.73
CA MET A 515 -5.20 8.24 25.58
C MET A 515 -6.37 8.93 26.29
N PHE A 516 -7.51 9.08 25.61
CA PHE A 516 -8.60 9.96 26.06
C PHE A 516 -9.91 9.24 26.39
N ALA A 517 -9.97 7.92 26.22
CA ALA A 517 -11.12 7.07 26.59
C ALA A 517 -11.72 7.36 27.97
N CYS A 518 -10.88 7.74 28.94
CA CYS A 518 -11.31 7.98 30.32
C CYS A 518 -12.03 9.31 30.50
N ALA A 519 -11.67 10.32 29.71
CA ALA A 519 -12.32 11.63 29.76
C ALA A 519 -13.69 11.62 29.06
N PHE A 520 -13.86 10.71 28.09
CA PHE A 520 -15.08 10.59 27.31
C PHE A 520 -15.33 9.14 26.88
N PRO A 521 -15.90 8.28 27.76
CA PRO A 521 -16.20 6.88 27.43
C PRO A 521 -17.07 6.65 26.18
N PRO A 522 -18.03 7.53 25.83
CA PRO A 522 -18.77 7.41 24.57
C PRO A 522 -17.90 7.49 23.30
N ALA A 523 -16.64 7.95 23.38
CA ALA A 523 -15.70 7.98 22.25
C ALA A 523 -15.62 6.65 21.49
N PHE A 524 -15.71 5.52 22.21
CA PHE A 524 -15.69 4.18 21.60
C PHE A 524 -16.90 3.91 20.69
N VAL A 525 -18.07 4.46 21.02
CA VAL A 525 -19.29 4.33 20.20
C VAL A 525 -19.10 5.09 18.90
N PHE A 526 -18.66 6.35 18.99
CA PHE A 526 -18.39 7.18 17.81
C PHE A 526 -17.32 6.57 16.92
N ALA A 527 -16.25 6.05 17.52
CA ALA A 527 -15.20 5.38 16.79
C ALA A 527 -15.68 4.07 16.12
N ALA A 528 -16.57 3.32 16.76
CA ALA A 528 -17.16 2.12 16.16
C ALA A 528 -18.07 2.47 14.98
N VAL A 529 -18.90 3.50 15.10
CA VAL A 529 -19.75 4.00 14.00
C VAL A 529 -18.88 4.50 12.85
N ASN A 530 -17.82 5.27 13.16
CA ASN A 530 -16.86 5.74 12.17
C ASN A 530 -16.29 4.56 11.39
N ASN A 531 -15.78 3.52 12.07
CA ASN A 531 -15.14 2.40 11.39
C ASN A 531 -16.12 1.51 10.61
N ILE A 532 -17.41 1.48 11.00
CA ILE A 532 -18.45 0.81 10.20
C ILE A 532 -18.68 1.55 8.89
N MET A 533 -18.72 2.89 8.93
CA MET A 533 -18.79 3.71 7.72
C MET A 533 -17.51 3.56 6.90
N GLU A 534 -16.35 3.54 7.57
CA GLU A 534 -15.02 3.50 6.94
C GLU A 534 -14.82 2.26 6.07
N ILE A 535 -15.24 1.10 6.58
CA ILE A 535 -15.23 -0.15 5.81
C ILE A 535 -15.93 0.00 4.45
N ARG A 536 -16.98 0.82 4.36
CA ARG A 536 -17.77 1.02 3.14
C ARG A 536 -17.21 2.13 2.27
N THR A 537 -16.84 3.26 2.87
CA THR A 537 -16.25 4.39 2.14
C THR A 537 -14.96 3.97 1.46
N ASP A 538 -14.07 3.27 2.15
CA ASP A 538 -12.83 2.76 1.57
C ASP A 538 -13.06 1.71 0.47
N ALA A 539 -14.04 0.82 0.66
CA ALA A 539 -14.40 -0.15 -0.37
C ALA A 539 -14.93 0.55 -1.64
N LEU A 540 -15.78 1.57 -1.48
CA LEU A 540 -16.29 2.38 -2.59
C LEU A 540 -15.18 3.21 -3.26
N LYS A 541 -14.27 3.78 -2.46
CA LYS A 541 -13.09 4.52 -2.89
C LYS A 541 -12.25 3.67 -3.85
N LEU A 542 -11.92 2.43 -3.47
CA LEU A 542 -11.13 1.51 -4.29
C LEU A 542 -11.87 0.95 -5.51
N LEU A 543 -13.17 0.68 -5.41
CA LEU A 543 -13.94 0.01 -6.49
C LEU A 543 -14.51 1.00 -7.53
N ALA A 544 -14.93 2.19 -7.11
CA ALA A 544 -15.66 3.12 -7.97
C ALA A 544 -14.84 4.37 -8.32
N ILE A 545 -14.07 4.90 -7.38
CA ILE A 545 -13.51 6.26 -7.47
C ILE A 545 -12.07 6.25 -8.00
N LEU A 546 -11.25 5.32 -7.52
CA LEU A 546 -9.83 5.22 -7.86
C LEU A 546 -9.56 4.28 -9.03
N ARG A 547 -8.34 4.37 -9.58
CA ARG A 547 -7.77 3.32 -10.44
C ARG A 547 -7.42 2.10 -9.61
N ARG A 548 -7.29 0.93 -10.26
CA ARG A 548 -6.75 -0.26 -9.60
C ARG A 548 -5.34 0.06 -9.05
N PRO A 549 -5.09 -0.12 -7.75
CA PRO A 549 -3.77 0.05 -7.19
C PRO A 549 -2.84 -1.08 -7.63
N VAL A 550 -1.55 -0.77 -7.66
CA VAL A 550 -0.50 -1.76 -7.95
C VAL A 550 -0.39 -2.73 -6.75
N PRO A 551 -0.39 -4.05 -6.97
CA PRO A 551 -0.30 -5.00 -5.88
C PRO A 551 1.08 -4.98 -5.25
N ARG A 552 1.13 -5.20 -3.93
CA ARG A 552 2.38 -5.44 -3.19
C ARG A 552 2.31 -6.79 -2.47
N ALA A 553 3.43 -7.50 -2.46
CA ALA A 553 3.58 -8.79 -1.79
C ALA A 553 3.74 -8.67 -0.25
N ALA A 554 3.69 -7.46 0.30
CA ALA A 554 3.92 -7.21 1.73
C ALA A 554 2.97 -8.03 2.62
N ALA A 555 3.57 -8.91 3.41
CA ALA A 555 2.91 -9.90 4.26
C ALA A 555 2.49 -9.36 5.64
N THR A 556 2.76 -8.09 5.96
CA THR A 556 2.44 -7.56 7.28
C THR A 556 1.95 -6.12 7.22
N VAL A 557 1.29 -5.70 8.30
CA VAL A 557 0.93 -4.30 8.58
C VAL A 557 2.18 -3.40 8.67
N GLY A 558 3.40 -3.96 8.68
CA GLY A 558 4.66 -3.20 8.67
C GLY A 558 4.89 -2.45 9.97
N ALA A 559 5.48 -1.25 9.89
CA ALA A 559 5.75 -0.38 11.03
C ALA A 559 4.52 -0.01 11.85
N TRP A 560 3.33 -0.01 11.26
CA TRP A 560 2.10 0.27 11.97
C TRP A 560 1.87 -0.73 13.12
N LEU A 561 2.27 -1.99 12.98
CA LEU A 561 2.20 -2.97 14.08
C LEU A 561 3.01 -2.52 15.30
N ASN A 562 4.14 -1.85 15.07
CA ASN A 562 4.99 -1.32 16.13
C ASN A 562 4.31 -0.15 16.86
N ILE A 563 3.56 0.67 16.13
CA ILE A 563 2.74 1.75 16.68
C ILE A 563 1.57 1.17 17.49
N PHE A 564 0.90 0.16 16.97
CA PHE A 564 -0.29 -0.43 17.60
C PHE A 564 0.02 -1.32 18.83
N GLN A 565 1.23 -1.90 18.96
CA GLN A 565 1.39 -3.06 19.85
C GLN A 565 2.59 -3.11 20.79
N GLU A 566 3.73 -2.46 20.53
CA GLU A 566 4.95 -2.96 21.20
C GLU A 566 6.08 -1.93 21.42
N PRO A 567 6.36 -1.59 22.70
CA PRO A 567 7.61 -0.93 23.08
C PRO A 567 8.81 -1.72 22.52
N ALA A 568 9.77 -1.02 21.90
CA ALA A 568 10.89 -1.61 21.16
C ALA A 568 11.69 -2.67 21.95
N TRP A 569 11.70 -2.61 23.28
CA TRP A 569 12.42 -3.55 24.14
C TRP A 569 11.82 -4.96 24.15
N VAL A 570 10.50 -5.12 23.99
CA VAL A 570 9.85 -6.46 23.94
C VAL A 570 10.17 -7.15 22.62
N ARG A 571 10.21 -6.40 21.51
CA ARG A 571 10.64 -6.89 20.18
C ARG A 571 12.07 -7.37 20.17
N ALA A 572 12.99 -6.60 20.75
CA ALA A 572 14.40 -6.99 20.89
C ALA A 572 14.55 -8.31 21.68
N THR A 573 13.74 -8.48 22.72
CA THR A 573 13.75 -9.69 23.55
C THR A 573 13.17 -10.91 22.84
N ARG A 574 12.24 -10.72 21.90
CA ARG A 574 11.68 -11.80 21.07
C ARG A 574 12.63 -12.18 19.91
N ALA A 575 13.23 -11.19 19.24
CA ALA A 575 14.23 -11.45 18.19
C ALA A 575 15.43 -12.25 18.73
N LYS A 576 15.91 -11.90 19.92
CA LYS A 576 16.99 -12.61 20.62
C LYS A 576 16.59 -14.05 21.01
N ARG A 577 15.33 -14.28 21.34
CA ARG A 577 14.78 -15.63 21.65
C ARG A 577 14.59 -16.48 20.38
N ASN A 578 14.16 -15.88 19.27
CA ASN A 578 14.01 -16.59 18.00
C ASN A 578 15.35 -17.01 17.40
N THR A 579 16.38 -16.15 17.45
CA THR A 579 17.74 -16.53 17.02
C THR A 579 18.34 -17.61 17.93
N GLN A 580 18.11 -17.55 19.24
CA GLN A 580 18.49 -18.64 20.15
C GLN A 580 17.76 -19.96 19.85
N ALA A 581 16.47 -19.91 19.47
CA ALA A 581 15.70 -21.09 19.12
C ALA A 581 16.15 -21.71 17.79
N GLN A 582 16.42 -20.89 16.77
CA GLN A 582 16.98 -21.35 15.49
C GLN A 582 18.38 -21.95 15.67
N ASP A 583 19.23 -21.32 16.48
CA ASP A 583 20.59 -21.82 16.75
C ASP A 583 20.57 -23.13 17.57
N MET A 584 19.63 -23.29 18.51
CA MET A 584 19.37 -24.56 19.19
C MET A 584 18.88 -25.65 18.22
N CYS A 585 17.97 -25.31 17.31
CA CYS A 585 17.41 -26.27 16.36
C CYS A 585 18.48 -26.73 15.35
N SER A 586 19.29 -25.81 14.81
CA SER A 586 20.42 -26.12 13.93
C SER A 586 21.50 -26.95 14.63
N LYS A 587 21.85 -26.63 15.89
CA LYS A 587 22.80 -27.44 16.67
C LYS A 587 22.27 -28.85 16.95
N LYS A 588 20.96 -28.99 17.17
CA LYS A 588 20.33 -30.31 17.36
C LYS A 588 20.29 -31.10 16.07
N LEU A 589 19.98 -30.46 14.93
CA LEU A 589 20.03 -31.07 13.60
C LEU A 589 21.46 -31.54 13.24
N LEU A 590 22.48 -30.71 13.48
CA LEU A 590 23.89 -31.04 13.25
C LEU A 590 24.39 -32.17 14.17
N ARG A 591 23.90 -32.27 15.40
CA ARG A 591 24.18 -33.41 16.30
C ARG A 591 23.51 -34.70 15.83
N THR A 592 22.30 -34.62 15.28
CA THR A 592 21.62 -35.78 14.70
C THR A 592 22.35 -36.26 13.44
N ILE A 593 22.79 -35.35 12.56
CA ILE A 593 23.55 -35.70 11.35
C ILE A 593 24.94 -36.27 11.72
N SER A 594 25.67 -35.64 12.64
CA SER A 594 26.99 -36.14 13.08
C SER A 594 26.93 -37.40 13.96
N GLY A 595 25.79 -37.68 14.60
CA GLY A 595 25.53 -38.93 15.31
C GLY A 595 25.19 -40.09 14.36
N VAL A 596 24.58 -39.79 13.21
CA VAL A 596 24.30 -40.78 12.16
C VAL A 596 25.60 -41.23 11.47
N ASP A 597 26.57 -40.34 11.28
CA ASP A 597 27.88 -40.71 10.71
C ASP A 597 28.75 -41.56 11.65
N ARG A 598 28.65 -41.36 12.98
CA ARG A 598 29.39 -42.22 13.94
C ARG A 598 28.85 -43.64 14.01
N ASN A 599 27.53 -43.82 13.88
CA ASN A 599 26.92 -45.15 13.91
C ASN A 599 27.17 -45.98 12.63
N PHE A 600 27.64 -45.37 11.54
CA PHE A 600 28.08 -46.10 10.34
C PHE A 600 29.57 -46.50 10.36
N GLY A 601 30.38 -45.95 11.27
CA GLY A 601 31.81 -46.24 11.38
C GLY A 601 32.19 -47.43 12.27
N GLU A 602 31.31 -47.87 13.18
CA GLU A 602 31.64 -48.89 14.20
C GLU A 602 31.13 -50.31 13.91
N LYS A 603 30.71 -50.62 12.66
CA LYS A 603 30.27 -51.96 12.25
C LYS A 603 31.21 -52.72 11.29
N LYS A 604 32.50 -52.42 11.30
CA LYS A 604 33.54 -53.27 10.69
C LYS A 604 34.82 -53.26 11.52
N LEU A 605 34.89 -54.09 12.55
CA LEU A 605 36.08 -54.77 13.08
C LEU A 605 35.69 -55.51 14.37
N ASN A 606 35.13 -56.70 14.19
CA ASN A 606 35.42 -57.92 14.94
C ASN A 606 34.66 -59.09 14.30
#